data_AF-A0A7S2VQ02-F1
#
_entry.id   AF-A0A7S2VQ02-F1
#
_cell.length_a   1.000
_cell.length_b   1.000
_cell.length_c   1.000
_cell.angle_alpha   90.00
_cell.angle_beta   90.00
_cell.angle_gamma   90.00
#
_symmetry.space_group_name_H-M   'P 1'
#
loop_
_entity.id
_entity.type
_entity.pdbx_description
1 polymer ?
#
loop_
_entity_poly.entity_id
_entity_poly.type
_entity_poly.pdbx_seq_one_letter_code
_entity_poly.pdbx_strand_id
1 'polypeptide(L)'
;ARLPAGVPVVVCHGSNDEVYPTSRAKLQELIATGTPNACFLYYSASSGALPSGQLSRVGDGHCMQSLLPCDCLPRLVDAAMSESGPEMHMLRTWRERLTEERLAAERGLGYAPEALRKRWASPGRAGRDARKLFDVPCESEEFRQVAAVCKAQPREQPAYLLSPPEAWERVRILRVQRVENRAQHDDSTMPYYVSVRRSIEGQGLAFEPGAHTAWAFHGAPDEALDSIVHSPIAGFQPLATGSRGASLWGAGSYFARDAKYVADGGFCGQPAADGSRKMLMCLLTTGMPCLGDPQNKGVLPFRNAPHRYNSSVDSLASPEVYITQHAGAAHAAYLVTFA
;
A
#
# COMPACT_ATOMS: atom_id res chain seq x y z
N ALA A 1 -15.31 -29.61 -2.05
CA ALA A 1 -14.71 -29.74 -0.70
C ALA A 1 -15.27 -28.62 0.19
N ARG A 2 -15.31 -28.83 1.50
CA ARG A 2 -15.67 -27.79 2.48
C ARG A 2 -14.62 -27.77 3.58
N LEU A 3 -14.26 -26.59 4.03
CA LEU A 3 -13.36 -26.42 5.17
C LEU A 3 -14.10 -26.69 6.49
N PRO A 4 -13.40 -27.16 7.53
CA PRO A 4 -14.00 -27.36 8.85
C PRO A 4 -14.51 -26.05 9.46
N ALA A 5 -15.64 -26.12 10.15
CA ALA A 5 -16.20 -24.97 10.87
C ALA A 5 -15.49 -24.75 12.22
N GLY A 6 -15.34 -23.50 12.63
CA GLY A 6 -14.74 -23.11 13.92
C GLY A 6 -13.23 -23.34 14.01
N VAL A 7 -12.57 -23.72 12.92
CA VAL A 7 -11.13 -24.00 12.89
C VAL A 7 -10.43 -22.96 12.01
N PRO A 8 -9.35 -22.32 12.48
CA PRO A 8 -8.52 -21.50 11.62
C PRO A 8 -7.85 -22.32 10.53
N VAL A 9 -7.91 -21.87 9.28
CA VAL A 9 -7.33 -22.57 8.13
C VAL A 9 -6.49 -21.60 7.31
N VAL A 10 -5.26 -22.00 7.02
CA VAL A 10 -4.41 -21.34 6.03
C VAL A 10 -4.25 -22.30 4.84
N VAL A 11 -4.60 -21.82 3.65
CA VAL A 11 -4.33 -22.54 2.39
C VAL A 11 -3.24 -21.79 1.65
N CYS A 12 -2.17 -22.48 1.28
CA CYS A 12 -1.10 -21.94 0.45
C CYS A 12 -1.17 -22.56 -0.94
N HIS A 13 -1.09 -21.76 -2.00
CA HIS A 13 -1.06 -22.27 -3.36
C HIS A 13 -0.32 -21.33 -4.33
N GLY A 14 0.45 -21.90 -5.25
CA GLY A 14 1.19 -21.17 -6.28
C GLY A 14 0.45 -21.15 -7.63
N SER A 15 0.41 -20.01 -8.31
CA SER A 15 -0.31 -19.89 -9.58
C SER A 15 0.25 -20.77 -10.71
N ASN A 16 1.48 -21.23 -10.56
CA ASN A 16 2.19 -22.03 -11.55
C ASN A 16 2.34 -23.49 -11.09
N ASP A 17 1.54 -23.95 -10.12
CA ASP A 17 1.56 -25.34 -9.62
C ASP A 17 1.30 -26.33 -10.77
N GLU A 18 2.35 -27.08 -11.09
CA GLU A 18 2.42 -28.06 -12.16
C GLU A 18 1.90 -29.45 -11.76
N VAL A 19 1.72 -29.72 -10.46
CA VAL A 19 1.30 -31.01 -9.91
C VAL A 19 -0.20 -31.03 -9.62
N TYR A 20 -0.71 -29.96 -9.00
CA TYR A 20 -2.12 -29.79 -8.65
C TYR A 20 -2.68 -28.47 -9.18
N PRO A 21 -2.74 -28.29 -10.52
CA PRO A 21 -3.17 -27.04 -11.13
C PRO A 21 -4.59 -26.70 -10.69
N THR A 22 -4.71 -25.59 -9.96
CA THR A 22 -5.97 -25.13 -9.37
C THR A 22 -6.11 -23.64 -9.62
N SER A 23 -7.25 -23.23 -10.19
CA SER A 23 -7.51 -21.81 -10.43
C SER A 23 -7.70 -21.05 -9.12
N ARG A 24 -7.26 -19.79 -9.10
CA ARG A 24 -7.49 -18.85 -7.99
C ARG A 24 -8.97 -18.79 -7.58
N ALA A 25 -9.88 -18.76 -8.55
CA ALA A 25 -11.32 -18.71 -8.30
C ALA A 25 -11.82 -19.92 -7.49
N LYS A 26 -11.36 -21.13 -7.85
CA LYS A 26 -11.72 -22.36 -7.12
C LYS A 26 -11.16 -22.38 -5.70
N LEU A 27 -9.96 -21.84 -5.48
CA LEU A 27 -9.38 -21.70 -4.15
C LEU A 27 -10.15 -20.68 -3.30
N GLN A 28 -10.58 -19.57 -3.91
CA GLN A 28 -11.43 -18.57 -3.24
C GLN A 28 -12.79 -19.15 -2.86
N GLU A 29 -13.41 -19.94 -3.74
CA GLU A 29 -14.65 -20.69 -3.44
C GLU A 29 -14.46 -21.65 -2.26
N LEU A 30 -13.34 -22.38 -2.21
CA LEU A 30 -13.01 -23.25 -1.08
C LEU A 30 -12.90 -22.45 0.23
N ILE A 31 -12.17 -21.34 0.21
CA ILE A 31 -11.95 -20.48 1.39
C ILE A 31 -13.27 -19.89 1.88
N ALA A 32 -14.17 -19.52 0.97
CA ALA A 32 -15.50 -19.02 1.30
C ALA A 32 -16.40 -20.06 1.99
N THR A 33 -16.06 -21.36 1.95
CA THR A 33 -16.78 -22.39 2.72
C THR A 33 -16.37 -22.44 4.19
N GLY A 34 -15.24 -21.82 4.54
CA GLY A 34 -14.71 -21.81 5.90
C GLY A 34 -15.41 -20.81 6.81
N THR A 35 -15.00 -20.79 8.08
CA THR A 35 -15.54 -19.85 9.06
C THR A 35 -15.06 -18.43 8.74
N PRO A 36 -15.96 -17.42 8.68
CA PRO A 36 -15.57 -16.03 8.44
C PRO A 36 -14.46 -15.56 9.38
N ASN A 37 -13.47 -14.84 8.84
CA ASN A 37 -12.28 -14.36 9.55
C ASN A 37 -11.33 -15.45 10.06
N ALA A 38 -11.67 -16.73 9.95
CA ALA A 38 -10.81 -17.84 10.38
C ALA A 38 -10.03 -18.47 9.22
N CYS A 39 -10.30 -18.08 7.97
CA CYS A 39 -9.65 -18.67 6.80
C CYS A 39 -8.80 -17.64 6.04
N PHE A 40 -7.62 -18.05 5.59
CA PHE A 40 -6.73 -17.21 4.80
C PHE A 40 -6.15 -17.98 3.62
N LEU A 41 -6.16 -17.35 2.45
CA LEU A 41 -5.54 -17.86 1.23
C LEU A 41 -4.22 -17.13 0.98
N TYR A 42 -3.11 -17.81 1.25
CA TYR A 42 -1.81 -17.36 0.79
C TYR A 42 -1.59 -17.83 -0.65
N TYR A 43 -1.92 -16.97 -1.61
CA TYR A 43 -1.73 -17.24 -3.03
C TYR A 43 -0.48 -16.53 -3.56
N SER A 44 0.43 -17.26 -4.20
CA SER A 44 1.63 -16.70 -4.85
C SER A 44 1.41 -16.66 -6.36
N ALA A 45 1.13 -15.48 -6.90
CA ALA A 45 0.79 -15.31 -8.31
C ALA A 45 1.87 -14.60 -9.12
N SER A 46 1.93 -14.95 -10.40
CA SER A 46 2.60 -14.13 -11.40
C SER A 46 1.93 -12.77 -11.54
N SER A 47 2.73 -11.71 -11.73
CA SER A 47 2.20 -10.40 -12.10
C SER A 47 1.59 -10.43 -13.50
N GLY A 48 0.95 -9.33 -13.91
CA GLY A 48 0.74 -9.06 -15.34
C GLY A 48 2.07 -8.95 -16.09
N ALA A 49 1.99 -8.99 -17.42
CA ALA A 49 3.15 -8.78 -18.28
C ALA A 49 3.45 -7.29 -18.45
N LEU A 50 4.73 -6.92 -18.36
CA LEU A 50 5.25 -5.62 -18.78
C LEU A 50 5.15 -5.49 -20.32
N PRO A 51 5.32 -4.28 -20.89
CA PRO A 51 5.40 -4.09 -22.35
C PRO A 51 6.45 -4.97 -23.04
N SER A 52 7.52 -5.35 -22.33
CA SER A 52 8.55 -6.27 -22.82
C SER A 52 8.12 -7.74 -22.87
N GLY A 53 6.92 -8.07 -22.38
CA GLY A 53 6.44 -9.44 -22.18
C GLY A 53 6.96 -10.10 -20.90
N GLN A 54 7.91 -9.48 -20.20
CA GLN A 54 8.45 -10.02 -18.95
C GLN A 54 7.46 -9.85 -17.80
N LEU A 55 7.49 -10.81 -16.87
CA LEU A 55 6.76 -10.72 -15.61
C LEU A 55 7.63 -10.02 -14.57
N SER A 56 7.05 -9.04 -13.87
CA SER A 56 7.74 -8.36 -12.76
C SER A 56 7.85 -9.24 -11.51
N ARG A 57 6.93 -10.21 -11.37
CA ARG A 57 6.95 -11.25 -10.34
C ARG A 57 6.45 -12.55 -10.95
N VAL A 58 7.09 -13.66 -10.62
CA VAL A 58 6.69 -15.01 -11.04
C VAL A 58 6.08 -15.71 -9.82
N GLY A 59 4.88 -16.24 -9.98
CA GLY A 59 4.22 -17.02 -8.92
C GLY A 59 4.91 -18.35 -8.66
N ASP A 60 4.62 -18.94 -7.51
CA ASP A 60 5.20 -20.24 -7.15
C ASP A 60 4.63 -21.39 -8.00
N GLY A 61 5.43 -22.44 -8.15
CA GLY A 61 4.97 -23.78 -8.57
C GLY A 61 4.48 -24.61 -7.38
N HIS A 62 4.49 -25.94 -7.53
CA HIS A 62 4.09 -26.86 -6.45
C HIS A 62 4.95 -26.68 -5.20
N CYS A 63 6.28 -26.56 -5.39
CA CYS A 63 7.22 -26.20 -4.35
C CYS A 63 7.22 -24.69 -4.13
N MET A 64 6.49 -24.22 -3.12
CA MET A 64 6.26 -22.80 -2.86
C MET A 64 7.47 -22.08 -2.24
N GLN A 65 8.38 -21.59 -3.09
CA GLN A 65 9.58 -20.85 -2.67
C GLN A 65 9.25 -19.57 -1.91
N SER A 66 8.12 -18.91 -2.19
CA SER A 66 7.71 -17.69 -1.49
C SER A 66 7.40 -17.88 -0.01
N LEU A 67 7.30 -19.12 0.47
CA LEU A 67 7.14 -19.43 1.90
C LEU A 67 8.44 -19.30 2.71
N LEU A 68 9.60 -19.32 2.04
CA LEU A 68 10.92 -19.25 2.69
C LEU A 68 11.36 -17.84 3.10
N PRO A 69 11.23 -16.80 2.25
CA PRO A 69 11.66 -15.45 2.62
C PRO A 69 10.71 -14.77 3.61
N CYS A 70 11.17 -13.68 4.23
CA CYS A 70 10.36 -12.79 5.08
C CYS A 70 9.68 -13.48 6.28
N ASP A 71 10.26 -14.59 6.74
CA ASP A 71 9.69 -15.48 7.77
C ASP A 71 8.25 -15.92 7.44
N CYS A 72 7.93 -16.09 6.15
CA CYS A 72 6.55 -16.25 5.70
C CYS A 72 5.91 -17.53 6.26
N LEU A 73 6.56 -18.69 6.16
CA LEU A 73 6.02 -19.94 6.70
C LEU A 73 5.80 -19.89 8.22
N PRO A 74 6.78 -19.50 9.06
CA PRO A 74 6.55 -19.32 10.50
C PRO A 74 5.35 -18.42 10.81
N ARG A 75 5.24 -17.27 10.14
CA ARG A 75 4.13 -16.33 10.32
C ARG A 75 2.78 -16.92 9.91
N LEU A 76 2.74 -17.77 8.88
CA LEU A 76 1.51 -18.46 8.47
C LEU A 76 1.09 -19.55 9.48
N VAL A 77 2.05 -20.20 10.13
CA VAL A 77 1.79 -21.14 11.23
C VAL A 77 1.25 -20.39 12.44
N ASP A 78 1.88 -19.29 12.83
CA ASP A 78 1.41 -18.43 13.93
C ASP A 78 0.03 -17.82 13.62
N ALA A 79 -0.20 -17.45 12.36
CA ALA A 79 -1.49 -16.98 11.88
C ALA A 79 -2.60 -18.01 12.08
N ALA A 80 -2.34 -19.29 11.79
CA ALA A 80 -3.30 -20.37 12.02
C ALA A 80 -3.61 -20.60 13.51
N MET A 81 -2.76 -20.14 14.42
CA MET A 81 -2.96 -20.21 15.87
C MET A 81 -3.50 -18.91 16.47
N SER A 82 -3.59 -17.84 15.68
CA SER A 82 -3.95 -16.50 16.14
C SER A 82 -5.45 -16.38 16.44
N GLU A 83 -5.79 -15.85 17.62
CA GLU A 83 -7.17 -15.61 18.06
C GLU A 83 -7.92 -14.63 17.15
N SER A 84 -7.21 -13.65 16.58
CA SER A 84 -7.82 -12.69 15.63
C SER A 84 -8.07 -13.26 14.24
N GLY A 85 -7.72 -14.53 14.02
CA GLY A 85 -7.73 -15.18 12.72
C GLY A 85 -6.46 -14.94 11.89
N PRO A 86 -6.21 -15.81 10.91
CA PRO A 86 -4.94 -15.86 10.20
C PRO A 86 -4.67 -14.64 9.32
N GLU A 87 -5.69 -14.14 8.63
CA GLU A 87 -5.51 -12.99 7.74
C GLU A 87 -5.16 -11.70 8.50
N MET A 88 -5.83 -11.45 9.62
CA MET A 88 -5.52 -10.31 10.49
C MET A 88 -4.10 -10.39 11.06
N HIS A 89 -3.68 -11.60 11.46
CA HIS A 89 -2.31 -11.83 11.92
C HIS A 89 -1.30 -11.51 10.82
N MET A 90 -1.52 -12.00 9.60
CA MET A 90 -0.65 -11.72 8.46
C MET A 90 -0.58 -10.23 8.13
N LEU A 91 -1.72 -9.52 8.17
CA LEU A 91 -1.76 -8.07 7.95
C LEU A 91 -0.90 -7.31 8.97
N ARG A 92 -1.00 -7.64 10.26
CA ARG A 92 -0.22 -6.97 11.32
C ARG A 92 1.29 -7.17 11.14
N THR A 93 1.68 -8.39 10.79
CA THR A 93 3.09 -8.77 10.68
C THR A 93 3.78 -8.16 9.44
N TRP A 94 3.05 -7.56 8.49
CA TRP A 94 3.66 -6.78 7.41
C TRP A 94 4.49 -5.59 7.91
N ARG A 95 4.07 -4.97 9.02
CA ARG A 95 4.80 -3.84 9.61
C ARG A 95 6.14 -4.26 10.19
N GLU A 96 6.29 -5.51 10.61
CA GLU A 96 7.53 -6.05 11.18
C GLU A 96 8.64 -6.22 10.13
N ARG A 97 8.27 -6.05 8.85
CA ARG A 97 9.18 -6.04 7.69
C ARG A 97 9.78 -4.66 7.44
N LEU A 98 9.30 -3.64 8.15
CA LEU A 98 9.90 -2.31 8.16
C LEU A 98 10.99 -2.22 9.22
N THR A 99 11.99 -1.35 8.99
CA THR A 99 13.02 -1.07 10.00
C THR A 99 12.44 -0.34 11.20
N GLU A 100 13.07 -0.48 12.36
CA GLU A 100 12.64 0.20 13.59
C GLU A 100 12.63 1.72 13.44
N GLU A 101 13.62 2.27 12.72
CA GLU A 101 13.71 3.70 12.40
C GLU A 101 12.50 4.18 11.60
N ARG A 102 12.13 3.45 10.54
CA ARG A 102 10.93 3.75 9.75
C ARG A 102 9.68 3.69 10.62
N LEU A 103 9.53 2.62 11.41
CA LEU A 103 8.37 2.45 12.29
C LEU A 103 8.26 3.58 13.33
N ALA A 104 9.39 4.04 13.88
CA ALA A 104 9.42 5.17 14.81
C ALA A 104 9.00 6.48 14.12
N ALA A 105 9.54 6.75 12.93
CA ALA A 105 9.19 7.93 12.15
C ALA A 105 7.70 7.96 11.77
N GLU A 106 7.17 6.85 11.25
CA GLU A 106 5.76 6.73 10.90
C GLU A 106 4.82 6.84 12.12
N ARG A 107 5.19 6.27 13.27
CA ARG A 107 4.45 6.47 14.53
C ARG A 107 4.40 7.94 14.92
N GLY A 108 5.52 8.66 14.75
CA GLY A 108 5.61 10.09 15.00
C GLY A 108 4.68 10.89 14.07
N LEU A 109 4.63 10.55 12.78
CA LEU A 109 3.72 11.18 11.81
C LEU A 109 2.25 10.86 12.09
N GLY A 110 1.97 9.66 12.61
CA GLY A 110 0.64 9.12 12.86
C GLY A 110 0.11 8.32 11.68
N TYR A 111 -0.94 7.53 11.94
CA TYR A 111 -1.53 6.59 10.99
C TYR A 111 -2.99 6.90 10.64
N ALA A 112 -3.49 8.07 11.03
CA ALA A 112 -4.87 8.46 10.81
C ALA A 112 -4.93 9.86 10.17
N PRO A 113 -5.92 10.15 9.31
CA PRO A 113 -6.06 11.47 8.68
C PRO A 113 -6.12 12.63 9.69
N GLU A 114 -6.72 12.40 10.87
CA GLU A 114 -6.77 13.39 11.96
C GLU A 114 -5.39 13.80 12.46
N ALA A 115 -4.42 12.87 12.47
CA ALA A 115 -3.05 13.18 12.88
C ALA A 115 -2.40 14.17 11.91
N LEU A 116 -2.69 14.04 10.61
CA LEU A 116 -2.21 14.96 9.57
C LEU A 116 -2.83 16.34 9.73
N ARG A 117 -4.14 16.41 9.97
CA ARG A 117 -4.84 17.69 10.18
C ARG A 117 -4.28 18.47 11.38
N LYS A 118 -3.83 17.78 12.44
CA LYS A 118 -3.19 18.44 13.59
C LYS A 118 -1.86 19.11 13.26
N ARG A 119 -1.25 18.82 12.11
CA ARG A 119 0.01 19.42 11.65
C ARG A 119 -0.19 20.63 10.74
N TRP A 120 -1.42 20.87 10.28
CA TRP A 120 -1.70 21.96 9.34
C TRP A 120 -1.30 23.33 9.90
N ALA A 121 -0.65 24.12 9.06
CA ALA A 121 -0.14 25.46 9.33
C ALA A 121 -0.98 26.56 8.66
N SER A 122 -1.90 26.19 7.76
CA SER A 122 -2.95 27.10 7.28
C SER A 122 -3.64 27.82 8.45
N PRO A 123 -4.07 29.08 8.27
CA PRO A 123 -4.76 29.83 9.31
C PRO A 123 -5.91 29.03 9.93
N GLY A 124 -5.89 28.87 11.25
CA GLY A 124 -6.88 28.05 11.97
C GLY A 124 -6.90 26.56 11.60
N ARG A 125 -5.86 26.07 10.92
CA ARG A 125 -5.75 24.69 10.40
C ARG A 125 -6.90 24.35 9.46
N ALA A 126 -7.34 25.34 8.70
CA ALA A 126 -8.55 25.24 7.92
C ALA A 126 -8.33 24.56 6.57
N GLY A 127 -7.14 24.63 5.95
CA GLY A 127 -6.87 24.06 4.61
C GLY A 127 -7.80 24.56 3.50
N ARG A 128 -8.43 25.72 3.71
CA ARG A 128 -9.37 26.36 2.78
C ARG A 128 -8.66 27.29 1.79
N ASP A 129 -7.38 27.58 2.03
CA ASP A 129 -6.58 28.49 1.22
C ASP A 129 -6.39 27.99 -0.21
N ALA A 130 -6.22 28.89 -1.17
CA ALA A 130 -5.85 28.53 -2.54
C ALA A 130 -4.48 27.83 -2.58
N ARG A 131 -3.56 28.28 -1.72
CA ARG A 131 -2.27 27.62 -1.47
C ARG A 131 -2.52 26.29 -0.76
N LYS A 132 -2.08 25.18 -1.37
CA LYS A 132 -2.19 23.83 -0.79
C LYS A 132 -0.87 23.29 -0.24
N LEU A 133 0.26 23.90 -0.58
CA LEU A 133 1.60 23.41 -0.19
C LEU A 133 2.24 24.34 0.85
N PHE A 134 2.54 23.80 2.03
CA PHE A 134 3.14 24.52 3.15
C PHE A 134 4.49 23.93 3.48
N ASP A 135 5.53 24.76 3.57
CA ASP A 135 6.88 24.28 3.88
C ASP A 135 6.97 23.69 5.28
N VAL A 136 7.60 22.51 5.37
CA VAL A 136 7.99 21.90 6.64
C VAL A 136 9.42 22.35 6.95
N PRO A 137 9.68 23.04 8.08
CA PRO A 137 11.02 23.50 8.42
C PRO A 137 12.01 22.33 8.51
N CYS A 138 13.20 22.45 7.90
CA CYS A 138 14.20 21.38 7.82
C CYS A 138 14.66 20.87 9.20
N GLU A 139 14.73 21.76 10.19
CA GLU A 139 15.14 21.43 11.56
C GLU A 139 14.01 20.81 12.40
N SER A 140 12.78 20.75 11.87
CA SER A 140 11.63 20.25 12.60
C SER A 140 11.67 18.73 12.73
N GLU A 141 11.07 18.24 13.82
CA GLU A 141 10.84 16.80 14.03
C GLU A 141 10.02 16.19 12.87
N GLU A 142 9.04 16.91 12.33
CA GLU A 142 8.23 16.46 11.19
C GLU A 142 9.06 16.23 9.93
N PHE A 143 9.97 17.16 9.62
CA PHE A 143 10.89 16.99 8.48
C PHE A 143 11.79 15.78 8.68
N ARG A 144 12.39 15.63 9.88
CA ARG A 144 13.23 14.47 10.21
C ARG A 144 12.47 13.16 10.07
N GLN A 145 11.21 13.10 10.51
CA GLN A 145 10.35 11.94 10.34
C GLN A 145 10.09 11.63 8.87
N VAL A 146 9.65 12.61 8.07
CA VAL A 146 9.40 12.40 6.62
C VAL A 146 10.68 11.95 5.91
N ALA A 147 11.81 12.60 6.19
CA ALA A 147 13.10 12.24 5.60
C ALA A 147 13.51 10.80 6.00
N ALA A 148 13.33 10.40 7.25
CA ALA A 148 13.61 9.04 7.71
C ALA A 148 12.75 8.01 6.98
N VAL A 149 11.45 8.26 6.80
CA VAL A 149 10.58 7.37 6.00
C VAL A 149 11.05 7.29 4.54
N CYS A 150 11.41 8.42 3.91
CA CYS A 150 11.92 8.45 2.54
C CYS A 150 13.26 7.72 2.37
N LYS A 151 14.13 7.74 3.38
CA LYS A 151 15.49 7.19 3.32
C LYS A 151 15.59 5.75 3.80
N ALA A 152 14.61 5.28 4.56
CA ALA A 152 14.57 3.92 5.08
C ALA A 152 14.78 2.88 3.97
N GLN A 153 15.73 1.98 4.19
CA GLN A 153 15.88 0.76 3.42
C GLN A 153 14.94 -0.33 3.97
N PRO A 154 14.46 -1.25 3.13
CA PRO A 154 13.68 -2.38 3.60
C PRO A 154 14.56 -3.37 4.38
N ARG A 155 13.92 -4.13 5.29
CA ARG A 155 14.61 -5.15 6.08
C ARG A 155 15.04 -6.33 5.22
N GLU A 156 14.16 -6.74 4.30
CA GLU A 156 14.44 -7.78 3.32
C GLU A 156 14.86 -7.19 1.97
N GLN A 157 15.53 -8.02 1.17
CA GLN A 157 15.85 -7.67 -0.20
C GLN A 157 14.57 -7.38 -1.00
N PRO A 158 14.48 -6.25 -1.72
CA PRO A 158 13.34 -5.95 -2.58
C PRO A 158 13.14 -7.02 -3.65
N ALA A 159 11.89 -7.37 -3.94
CA ALA A 159 11.53 -8.28 -5.01
C ALA A 159 11.78 -7.69 -6.40
N TYR A 160 11.72 -6.35 -6.51
CA TYR A 160 11.93 -5.66 -7.78
C TYR A 160 13.39 -5.24 -7.95
N LEU A 161 13.89 -5.37 -9.17
CA LEU A 161 15.25 -4.98 -9.53
C LEU A 161 15.38 -3.46 -9.44
N LEU A 162 16.14 -2.99 -8.46
CA LEU A 162 16.45 -1.58 -8.24
C LEU A 162 17.95 -1.36 -8.30
N SER A 163 18.38 -0.10 -8.33
CA SER A 163 19.81 0.22 -8.15
C SER A 163 20.32 -0.28 -6.78
N PRO A 164 21.64 -0.39 -6.55
CA PRO A 164 22.18 -0.73 -5.23
C PRO A 164 21.72 0.27 -4.14
N PRO A 165 21.54 -0.16 -2.87
CA PRO A 165 21.10 0.72 -1.78
C PRO A 165 21.92 2.01 -1.63
N GLU A 166 23.23 1.92 -1.87
CA GLU A 166 24.21 3.01 -1.75
C GLU A 166 23.91 4.16 -2.73
N ALA A 167 23.24 3.87 -3.84
CA ALA A 167 22.79 4.89 -4.78
C ALA A 167 21.71 5.78 -4.15
N TRP A 168 20.76 5.18 -3.42
CA TRP A 168 19.71 5.94 -2.73
C TRP A 168 20.24 6.64 -1.49
N GLU A 169 21.23 6.09 -0.80
CA GLU A 169 21.87 6.74 0.36
C GLU A 169 22.45 8.12 0.02
N ARG A 170 22.95 8.31 -1.20
CA ARG A 170 23.52 9.59 -1.68
C ARG A 170 22.46 10.65 -2.00
N VAL A 171 21.22 10.24 -2.25
CA VAL A 171 20.10 11.15 -2.56
C VAL A 171 19.79 12.03 -1.35
N ARG A 172 19.67 13.33 -1.58
CA ARG A 172 19.35 14.31 -0.54
C ARG A 172 17.89 14.72 -0.63
N ILE A 173 17.21 14.74 0.51
CA ILE A 173 15.89 15.36 0.63
C ILE A 173 16.12 16.87 0.72
N LEU A 174 15.73 17.60 -0.32
CA LEU A 174 15.97 19.04 -0.44
C LEU A 174 14.86 19.85 0.20
N ARG A 175 13.62 19.38 0.08
CA ARG A 175 12.44 20.09 0.57
C ARG A 175 11.31 19.13 0.87
N VAL A 176 10.57 19.41 1.94
CA VAL A 176 9.32 18.74 2.28
C VAL A 176 8.25 19.81 2.39
N GLN A 177 7.16 19.64 1.65
CA GLN A 177 5.99 20.49 1.73
C GLN A 177 4.80 19.65 2.16
N ARG A 178 4.12 20.06 3.22
CA ARG A 178 2.87 19.46 3.64
C ARG A 178 1.75 19.90 2.71
N VAL A 179 0.90 18.95 2.35
CA VAL A 179 -0.31 19.17 1.57
C VAL A 179 -1.46 19.45 2.53
N GLU A 180 -2.11 20.60 2.37
CA GLU A 180 -3.23 21.04 3.20
C GLU A 180 -4.44 21.36 2.32
N ASN A 181 -5.19 20.32 1.98
CA ASN A 181 -6.38 20.40 1.15
C ASN A 181 -7.62 19.92 1.91
N ARG A 182 -8.41 20.88 2.43
CA ARG A 182 -9.61 20.57 3.23
C ARG A 182 -10.67 19.80 2.47
N ALA A 183 -10.97 20.21 1.24
CA ALA A 183 -12.04 19.58 0.48
C ALA A 183 -11.71 18.10 0.23
N GLN A 184 -10.48 17.82 -0.21
CA GLN A 184 -10.02 16.43 -0.34
C GLN A 184 -10.05 15.66 0.99
N HIS A 185 -9.59 16.27 2.08
CA HIS A 185 -9.57 15.63 3.39
C HIS A 185 -10.99 15.32 3.91
N ASP A 186 -11.88 16.31 3.94
CA ASP A 186 -13.21 16.25 4.57
C ASP A 186 -14.22 15.51 3.70
N ASP A 187 -14.12 15.62 2.37
CA ASP A 187 -15.13 15.11 1.44
C ASP A 187 -14.73 13.75 0.81
N SER A 188 -13.46 13.35 0.90
CA SER A 188 -12.96 12.12 0.25
C SER A 188 -12.17 11.21 1.21
N THR A 189 -11.05 11.68 1.77
CA THR A 189 -10.18 10.86 2.63
C THR A 189 -10.89 10.41 3.91
N MET A 190 -11.42 11.36 4.68
CA MET A 190 -12.00 11.07 5.99
C MET A 190 -13.27 10.20 5.89
N PRO A 191 -14.23 10.47 4.98
CA PRO A 191 -15.39 9.61 4.81
C PRO A 191 -15.01 8.17 4.42
N TYR A 192 -14.01 8.00 3.55
CA TYR A 192 -13.52 6.68 3.19
C TYR A 192 -12.86 5.96 4.38
N TYR A 193 -11.98 6.63 5.12
CA TYR A 193 -11.36 6.10 6.33
C TYR A 193 -12.40 5.62 7.36
N VAL A 194 -13.41 6.43 7.65
CA VAL A 194 -14.51 6.07 8.55
C VAL A 194 -15.35 4.91 8.01
N SER A 195 -15.60 4.87 6.69
CA SER A 195 -16.34 3.78 6.04
C SER A 195 -15.59 2.44 6.15
N VAL A 196 -14.28 2.43 5.86
CA VAL A 196 -13.43 1.24 5.99
C VAL A 196 -13.39 0.76 7.44
N ARG A 197 -13.20 1.69 8.39
CA ARG A 197 -13.26 1.38 9.82
C ARG A 197 -14.57 0.69 10.21
N ARG A 198 -15.72 1.27 9.86
CA ARG A 198 -17.05 0.69 10.13
C ARG A 198 -17.22 -0.68 9.46
N SER A 199 -16.69 -0.86 8.25
CA SER A 199 -16.75 -2.14 7.54
C SER A 199 -15.95 -3.24 8.24
N ILE A 200 -14.76 -2.91 8.76
CA ILE A 200 -13.92 -3.86 9.51
C ILE A 200 -14.55 -4.18 10.86
N GLU A 201 -14.96 -3.16 11.61
CA GLU A 201 -15.65 -3.32 12.91
C GLU A 201 -16.97 -4.11 12.77
N GLY A 202 -17.72 -3.88 11.68
CA GLY A 202 -18.93 -4.63 11.36
C GLY A 202 -18.71 -6.11 11.03
N GLN A 203 -17.47 -6.50 10.71
CA GLN A 203 -17.06 -7.90 10.53
C GLN A 203 -16.57 -8.54 11.84
N GLY A 204 -16.67 -7.84 12.98
CA GLY A 204 -16.19 -8.33 14.27
C GLY A 204 -14.68 -8.24 14.46
N LEU A 205 -13.99 -7.43 13.65
CA LEU A 205 -12.55 -7.22 13.73
C LEU A 205 -12.24 -5.84 14.30
N ALA A 206 -11.10 -5.69 14.98
CA ALA A 206 -10.64 -4.39 15.43
C ALA A 206 -10.01 -3.60 14.28
N PHE A 207 -10.42 -2.35 14.09
CA PHE A 207 -9.71 -1.44 13.20
C PHE A 207 -8.46 -0.88 13.91
N GLU A 208 -7.30 -1.23 13.35
CA GLU A 208 -5.97 -0.86 13.87
C GLU A 208 -5.25 0.07 12.88
N PRO A 209 -5.13 1.38 13.19
CA PRO A 209 -4.28 2.29 12.43
C PRO A 209 -2.84 1.76 12.40
N GLY A 210 -2.25 1.79 11.22
CA GLY A 210 -0.94 1.25 10.94
C GLY A 210 -0.95 -0.17 10.38
N ALA A 211 -1.93 -1.01 10.74
CA ALA A 211 -2.17 -2.28 10.05
C ALA A 211 -3.11 -2.06 8.85
N HIS A 212 -4.20 -1.31 9.07
CA HIS A 212 -5.20 -0.98 8.04
C HIS A 212 -4.95 0.35 7.34
N THR A 213 -3.82 0.99 7.65
CA THR A 213 -3.33 2.19 6.99
C THR A 213 -1.82 2.08 6.81
N ALA A 214 -1.29 2.59 5.71
CA ALA A 214 0.14 2.51 5.41
C ALA A 214 0.68 3.83 4.88
N TRP A 215 1.92 4.17 5.23
CA TRP A 215 2.68 5.22 4.57
C TRP A 215 3.35 4.67 3.32
N ALA A 216 3.10 5.29 2.18
CA ALA A 216 3.62 4.85 0.89
C ALA A 216 3.91 6.04 -0.03
N PHE A 217 4.60 5.80 -1.14
CA PHE A 217 5.08 6.80 -2.07
C PHE A 217 4.41 6.67 -3.43
N HIS A 218 4.19 7.82 -4.08
CA HIS A 218 3.65 7.91 -5.43
C HIS A 218 4.46 8.89 -6.26
N GLY A 219 4.96 8.43 -7.40
CA GLY A 219 5.62 9.26 -8.40
C GLY A 219 4.71 9.47 -9.59
N ALA A 220 4.68 10.69 -10.09
CA ALA A 220 4.06 11.05 -11.35
C ALA A 220 4.81 12.25 -11.94
N PRO A 221 4.55 12.61 -13.21
CA PRO A 221 4.98 13.90 -13.76
C PRO A 221 4.46 15.09 -12.95
N ASP A 222 5.18 16.21 -12.98
CA ASP A 222 4.88 17.40 -12.19
C ASP A 222 3.44 17.90 -12.39
N GLU A 223 2.91 17.88 -13.61
CA GLU A 223 1.52 18.28 -13.89
C GLU A 223 0.48 17.39 -13.20
N ALA A 224 0.77 16.08 -13.08
CA ALA A 224 -0.11 15.14 -12.42
C ALA A 224 -0.02 15.29 -10.89
N LEU A 225 1.18 15.52 -10.35
CA LEU A 225 1.36 15.80 -8.92
C LEU A 225 0.63 17.09 -8.52
N ASP A 226 0.74 18.14 -9.33
CA ASP A 226 0.04 19.41 -9.10
C ASP A 226 -1.48 19.23 -9.13
N SER A 227 -1.98 18.46 -10.10
CA SER A 227 -3.40 18.09 -10.18
C SER A 227 -3.87 17.33 -8.94
N ILE A 228 -3.12 16.34 -8.46
CA ILE A 228 -3.46 15.57 -7.26
C ILE A 228 -3.52 16.46 -6.01
N VAL A 229 -2.55 17.37 -5.86
CA VAL A 229 -2.46 18.27 -4.71
C VAL A 229 -3.59 19.29 -4.67
N HIS A 230 -3.94 19.86 -5.83
CA HIS A 230 -4.90 20.97 -5.92
C HIS A 230 -6.33 20.53 -6.23
N SER A 231 -6.57 19.27 -6.60
CA SER A 231 -7.91 18.75 -6.88
C SER A 231 -8.81 18.86 -5.64
N PRO A 232 -10.04 19.42 -5.77
CA PRO A 232 -10.93 19.60 -4.64
C PRO A 232 -11.69 18.33 -4.22
N ILE A 233 -11.84 17.34 -5.12
CA ILE A 233 -12.72 16.17 -4.88
C ILE A 233 -11.94 14.86 -4.95
N ALA A 234 -11.25 14.61 -6.06
CA ALA A 234 -10.69 13.28 -6.31
C ALA A 234 -9.26 13.13 -5.79
N GLY A 235 -8.42 14.17 -5.84
CA GLY A 235 -6.98 13.97 -5.68
C GLY A 235 -6.49 12.92 -6.67
N PHE A 236 -6.26 11.69 -6.18
CA PHE A 236 -6.05 10.51 -6.99
C PHE A 236 -7.31 10.10 -7.77
N GLN A 237 -7.13 9.70 -9.02
CA GLN A 237 -8.20 9.16 -9.86
C GLN A 237 -7.85 7.72 -10.29
N PRO A 238 -8.07 6.72 -9.41
CA PRO A 238 -7.61 5.34 -9.62
C PRO A 238 -8.06 4.67 -10.92
N LEU A 239 -9.25 5.03 -11.43
CA LEU A 239 -9.83 4.41 -12.62
C LEU A 239 -9.68 5.26 -13.90
N ALA A 240 -9.24 6.52 -13.75
CA ALA A 240 -8.97 7.41 -14.89
C ALA A 240 -7.48 7.42 -15.28
N THR A 241 -6.61 6.95 -14.38
CA THR A 241 -5.17 6.87 -14.61
C THR A 241 -4.83 5.53 -15.25
N GLY A 242 -4.52 5.54 -16.55
CA GLY A 242 -3.89 4.39 -17.18
C GLY A 242 -2.53 4.15 -16.53
N SER A 243 -2.27 2.92 -16.07
CA SER A 243 -0.91 2.52 -15.65
C SER A 243 0.04 2.74 -16.83
N ARG A 244 1.14 3.50 -16.64
CA ARG A 244 2.23 3.55 -17.62
C ARG A 244 2.73 2.11 -17.82
N GLY A 245 2.35 1.48 -18.93
CA GLY A 245 2.94 0.21 -19.39
C GLY A 245 2.09 -1.05 -19.19
N ALA A 246 1.46 -1.28 -18.04
CA ALA A 246 0.53 -2.41 -17.84
C ALA A 246 -0.11 -2.35 -16.44
N SER A 247 -1.36 -2.81 -16.33
CA SER A 247 -2.04 -3.02 -15.06
C SER A 247 -1.56 -4.35 -14.44
N LEU A 248 -0.34 -4.36 -13.90
CA LEU A 248 0.35 -5.56 -13.41
C LEU A 248 -0.40 -6.26 -12.28
N TRP A 249 -1.10 -5.51 -11.44
CA TRP A 249 -1.77 -6.00 -10.24
C TRP A 249 -3.24 -5.57 -10.18
N GLY A 250 -3.77 -5.05 -11.29
CA GLY A 250 -5.15 -4.58 -11.42
C GLY A 250 -5.26 -3.06 -11.58
N ALA A 251 -6.44 -2.62 -12.02
CA ALA A 251 -6.73 -1.21 -12.22
C ALA A 251 -6.80 -0.48 -10.86
N GLY A 252 -6.15 0.68 -10.78
CA GLY A 252 -6.13 1.51 -9.59
C GLY A 252 -4.92 2.46 -9.57
N SER A 253 -4.81 3.24 -8.51
CA SER A 253 -3.61 4.05 -8.23
C SER A 253 -2.57 3.20 -7.49
N TYR A 254 -1.35 3.21 -7.99
CA TYR A 254 -0.23 2.43 -7.46
C TYR A 254 0.62 3.26 -6.50
N PHE A 255 1.02 2.65 -5.39
CA PHE A 255 1.85 3.26 -4.36
C PHE A 255 2.93 2.27 -3.96
N ALA A 256 4.17 2.74 -3.86
CA ALA A 256 5.28 1.91 -3.43
C ALA A 256 5.54 2.10 -1.93
N ARG A 257 5.86 1.02 -1.22
CA ARG A 257 6.32 1.10 0.17
C ARG A 257 7.55 2.00 0.29
N ASP A 258 8.48 1.90 -0.66
CA ASP A 258 9.79 2.53 -0.60
C ASP A 258 9.94 3.65 -1.65
N ALA A 259 10.43 4.82 -1.22
CA ALA A 259 10.66 5.96 -2.10
C ALA A 259 11.66 5.64 -3.23
N LYS A 260 12.67 4.81 -2.90
CA LYS A 260 13.68 4.34 -3.85
C LYS A 260 13.05 3.65 -5.07
N TYR A 261 12.03 2.81 -4.87
CA TYR A 261 11.32 2.13 -5.96
C TYR A 261 10.69 3.16 -6.92
N VAL A 262 10.10 4.23 -6.36
CA VAL A 262 9.49 5.30 -7.15
C VAL A 262 10.53 6.05 -7.98
N ALA A 263 11.67 6.38 -7.36
CA ALA A 263 12.73 7.14 -8.01
C ALA A 263 13.47 6.35 -9.10
N ASP A 264 13.79 5.08 -8.84
CA ASP A 264 14.51 4.20 -9.77
C ASP A 264 13.63 3.71 -10.92
N GLY A 265 12.35 3.47 -10.65
CA GLY A 265 11.39 3.03 -11.66
C GLY A 265 10.97 4.12 -12.65
N GLY A 266 11.54 5.32 -12.56
CA GLY A 266 11.25 6.43 -13.48
C GLY A 266 9.84 7.01 -13.32
N PHE A 267 9.20 6.79 -12.17
CA PHE A 267 7.82 7.22 -11.94
C PHE A 267 7.69 8.72 -11.68
N CYS A 268 8.75 9.38 -11.20
CA CYS A 268 8.79 10.83 -10.96
C CYS A 268 8.79 11.72 -12.21
N GLY A 269 8.71 11.14 -13.42
CA GLY A 269 8.84 11.91 -14.66
C GLY A 269 10.27 12.39 -14.91
N GLN A 270 10.40 13.43 -15.74
CA GLN A 270 11.71 14.02 -16.04
C GLN A 270 12.17 14.90 -14.88
N PRO A 271 13.46 14.87 -14.50
CA PRO A 271 14.02 15.81 -13.54
C PRO A 271 13.80 17.27 -13.97
N ALA A 272 13.70 18.17 -13.01
CA ALA A 272 13.75 19.61 -13.26
C ALA A 272 15.13 20.03 -13.78
N ALA A 273 15.24 21.28 -14.25
CA ALA A 273 16.48 21.83 -14.80
C ALA A 273 17.67 21.82 -13.81
N ASP A 274 17.39 21.86 -12.51
CA ASP A 274 18.37 21.75 -11.42
C ASP A 274 18.69 20.29 -11.02
N GLY A 275 18.12 19.32 -11.73
CA GLY A 275 18.26 17.89 -11.46
C GLY A 275 17.34 17.35 -10.37
N SER A 276 16.54 18.21 -9.72
CA SER A 276 15.62 17.77 -8.67
C SER A 276 14.43 17.00 -9.23
N ARG A 277 13.89 16.10 -8.41
CA ARG A 277 12.69 15.29 -8.70
C ARG A 277 11.72 15.42 -7.54
N LYS A 278 10.45 15.12 -7.82
CA LYS A 278 9.37 15.16 -6.83
C LYS A 278 8.63 13.84 -6.73
N MET A 279 8.14 13.54 -5.54
CA MET A 279 7.18 12.47 -5.30
C MET A 279 6.27 12.82 -4.14
N LEU A 280 5.10 12.18 -4.09
CA LEU A 280 4.20 12.29 -2.96
C LEU A 280 4.50 11.19 -1.94
N MET A 281 4.48 11.55 -0.67
CA MET A 281 4.32 10.62 0.45
C MET A 281 2.87 10.68 0.92
N CYS A 282 2.20 9.53 0.89
CA CYS A 282 0.77 9.39 1.07
C CYS A 282 0.44 8.51 2.27
N LEU A 283 -0.61 8.89 3.00
CA LEU A 283 -1.24 8.01 3.98
C LEU A 283 -2.36 7.25 3.27
N LEU A 284 -2.21 5.93 3.15
CA LEU A 284 -3.19 5.04 2.55
C LEU A 284 -4.12 4.49 3.62
N THR A 285 -5.42 4.40 3.30
CA THR A 285 -6.38 3.54 4.02
C THR A 285 -6.47 2.22 3.28
N THR A 286 -5.65 1.25 3.66
CA THR A 286 -5.52 -0.05 2.98
C THR A 286 -6.62 -1.03 3.37
N GLY A 287 -7.20 -0.89 4.58
CA GLY A 287 -8.23 -1.79 5.09
C GLY A 287 -7.75 -3.25 5.10
N MET A 288 -8.60 -4.17 4.63
CA MET A 288 -8.23 -5.56 4.37
C MET A 288 -7.80 -5.71 2.90
N PRO A 289 -6.52 -6.00 2.61
CA PRO A 289 -6.03 -6.11 1.24
C PRO A 289 -6.11 -7.56 0.72
N CYS A 290 -6.31 -7.73 -0.58
CA CYS A 290 -6.09 -9.02 -1.25
C CYS A 290 -4.84 -8.98 -2.13
N LEU A 291 -4.39 -10.13 -2.62
CA LEU A 291 -3.40 -10.15 -3.69
C LEU A 291 -3.98 -9.46 -4.95
N GLY A 292 -3.17 -8.66 -5.62
CA GLY A 292 -3.49 -8.06 -6.91
C GLY A 292 -3.81 -9.10 -7.98
N ASP A 293 -4.48 -8.65 -9.02
CA ASP A 293 -4.79 -9.47 -10.19
C ASP A 293 -4.89 -8.54 -11.41
N PRO A 294 -4.19 -8.80 -12.52
CA PRO A 294 -4.36 -8.04 -13.76
C PRO A 294 -5.83 -7.92 -14.21
N GLN A 295 -6.68 -8.88 -13.84
CA GLN A 295 -8.09 -8.89 -14.19
C GLN A 295 -8.97 -8.03 -13.26
N ASN A 296 -8.45 -7.50 -12.16
CA ASN A 296 -9.19 -6.60 -11.27
C ASN A 296 -9.48 -5.28 -11.99
N LYS A 297 -10.76 -4.99 -12.29
CA LYS A 297 -11.21 -3.77 -13.00
C LYS A 297 -11.86 -2.75 -12.07
N GLY A 298 -11.20 -2.42 -10.96
CA GLY A 298 -11.65 -1.40 -10.01
C GLY A 298 -12.62 -1.85 -8.91
N VAL A 299 -13.24 -3.02 -9.04
CA VAL A 299 -14.02 -3.64 -7.95
C VAL A 299 -13.30 -4.90 -7.49
N LEU A 300 -12.94 -4.93 -6.20
CA LEU A 300 -12.25 -6.07 -5.59
C LEU A 300 -13.22 -7.19 -5.19
N PRO A 301 -12.76 -8.45 -5.08
CA PRO A 301 -13.61 -9.57 -4.69
C PRO A 301 -14.22 -9.40 -3.30
N PHE A 302 -15.28 -10.17 -3.03
CA PHE A 302 -15.80 -10.29 -1.68
C PHE A 302 -14.78 -11.02 -0.81
N ARG A 303 -14.63 -10.51 0.41
CA ARG A 303 -13.88 -11.18 1.47
C ARG A 303 -14.85 -12.02 2.30
N ASN A 304 -15.84 -11.36 2.91
CA ASN A 304 -16.97 -11.95 3.61
C ASN A 304 -18.24 -11.20 3.19
N ALA A 305 -19.04 -11.75 2.27
CA ALA A 305 -20.22 -11.04 1.75
C ALA A 305 -21.10 -10.49 2.90
N PRO A 306 -21.48 -9.20 2.87
CA PRO A 306 -21.37 -8.25 1.75
C PRO A 306 -20.06 -7.44 1.68
N HIS A 307 -19.07 -7.70 2.54
CA HIS A 307 -17.83 -6.95 2.63
C HIS A 307 -16.80 -7.39 1.58
N ARG A 308 -16.26 -6.42 0.83
CA ARG A 308 -15.17 -6.60 -0.13
C ARG A 308 -13.83 -6.24 0.50
N TYR A 309 -12.74 -6.72 -0.11
CA TYR A 309 -11.41 -6.19 0.15
C TYR A 309 -11.37 -4.69 -0.19
N ASN A 310 -10.50 -3.94 0.50
CA ASN A 310 -10.43 -2.49 0.42
C ASN A 310 -9.32 -2.00 -0.51
N SER A 311 -8.26 -2.79 -0.65
CA SER A 311 -7.11 -2.54 -1.52
C SER A 311 -6.52 -3.85 -2.02
N SER A 312 -5.53 -3.78 -2.90
CA SER A 312 -4.75 -4.94 -3.30
C SER A 312 -3.24 -4.70 -3.21
N VAL A 313 -2.46 -5.77 -3.10
CA VAL A 313 -1.01 -5.74 -2.95
C VAL A 313 -0.32 -6.71 -3.92
N ASP A 314 0.96 -6.50 -4.19
CA ASP A 314 1.75 -7.39 -5.05
C ASP A 314 2.21 -8.69 -4.35
N SER A 315 2.24 -8.71 -3.02
CA SER A 315 2.62 -9.87 -2.22
C SER A 315 1.86 -9.90 -0.91
N LEU A 316 1.44 -11.10 -0.49
CA LEU A 316 0.81 -11.31 0.83
C LEU A 316 1.83 -11.58 1.95
N ALA A 317 3.11 -11.84 1.61
CA ALA A 317 4.16 -12.08 2.59
C ALA A 317 4.78 -10.76 3.09
N SER A 318 5.12 -9.88 2.15
CA SER A 318 5.71 -8.56 2.37
C SER A 318 5.36 -7.66 1.19
N PRO A 319 4.26 -6.89 1.26
CA PRO A 319 3.89 -5.95 0.21
C PRO A 319 4.98 -4.90 -0.04
N GLU A 320 5.27 -4.67 -1.31
CA GLU A 320 6.11 -3.56 -1.78
C GLU A 320 5.30 -2.56 -2.59
N VAL A 321 4.19 -3.00 -3.16
CA VAL A 321 3.27 -2.19 -3.95
C VAL A 321 1.84 -2.36 -3.44
N TYR A 322 1.18 -1.22 -3.21
CA TYR A 322 -0.23 -1.12 -2.87
C TYR A 322 -1.00 -0.52 -4.04
N ILE A 323 -2.19 -1.04 -4.31
CA ILE A 323 -3.10 -0.56 -5.34
C ILE A 323 -4.43 -0.23 -4.68
N THR A 324 -4.86 1.03 -4.81
CA THR A 324 -6.16 1.48 -4.31
C THR A 324 -7.12 1.75 -5.47
N GLN A 325 -8.39 1.41 -5.29
CA GLN A 325 -9.42 1.56 -6.31
C GLN A 325 -10.37 2.74 -6.03
N HIS A 326 -10.27 3.35 -4.86
CA HIS A 326 -11.13 4.45 -4.43
C HIS A 326 -10.32 5.73 -4.23
N ALA A 327 -10.84 6.87 -4.71
CA ALA A 327 -10.14 8.16 -4.64
C ALA A 327 -9.79 8.57 -3.19
N GLY A 328 -10.71 8.36 -2.25
CA GLY A 328 -10.49 8.62 -0.82
C GLY A 328 -9.55 7.65 -0.10
N ALA A 329 -9.08 6.59 -0.76
CA ALA A 329 -8.20 5.59 -0.14
C ALA A 329 -6.76 6.08 0.06
N ALA A 330 -6.37 7.20 -0.56
CA ALA A 330 -5.04 7.77 -0.43
C ALA A 330 -5.13 9.27 -0.16
N HIS A 331 -4.45 9.71 0.90
CA HIS A 331 -4.27 11.11 1.20
C HIS A 331 -2.84 11.52 0.83
N ALA A 332 -2.70 12.43 -0.14
CA ALA A 332 -1.41 13.06 -0.42
C ALA A 332 -1.05 13.96 0.78
N ALA A 333 -0.09 13.55 1.61
CA ALA A 333 0.23 14.25 2.85
C ALA A 333 1.43 15.18 2.70
N TYR A 334 2.43 14.74 1.94
CA TYR A 334 3.65 15.51 1.68
C TYR A 334 4.06 15.42 0.21
N LEU A 335 4.54 16.55 -0.32
CA LEU A 335 5.33 16.61 -1.54
C LEU A 335 6.81 16.69 -1.14
N VAL A 336 7.59 15.72 -1.59
CA VAL A 336 9.02 15.60 -1.27
C VAL A 336 9.83 15.91 -2.52
N THR A 337 10.70 16.91 -2.43
CA THR A 337 11.68 17.24 -3.47
C THR A 337 13.05 16.71 -3.08
N PHE A 338 13.71 16.02 -4.00
CA PHE A 338 14.99 15.34 -3.76
C PHE A 338 15.90 15.40 -5.00
N ALA A 339 17.21 15.22 -4.79
CA ALA A 339 18.21 15.08 -5.85
C ALA A 339 19.29 14.08 -5.44
#